data_AF-A0A8J7VH26-F1
#
_entry.id   AF-A0A8J7VH26-F1
#
_cell.length_a   1.000
_cell.length_b   1.000
_cell.length_c   1.000
_cell.angle_alpha   90.00
_cell.angle_beta   90.00
_cell.angle_gamma   90.00
#
_symmetry.space_group_name_H-M   'P 1'
#
loop_
_entity.id
_entity.type
_entity.pdbx_description
1 polymer ?
#
loop_
_entity_poly.entity_id
_entity_poly.type
_entity_poly.pdbx_seq_one_letter_code
_entity_poly.pdbx_strand_id
1 'polypeptide(L)'
;ELCVFGVGDSIALMKSRLDTLDKICITDREISLKGIEYEDFSHDFEVGDDTHRYEFGTIYLALNKENYKKYVSGEIDLDRCIQNNLLSNFKNLGIQVDRQIVAKSSLEPVGVTLKDTRLVGFKGTFESNVSIPKYMSIGKRQSIGFGMVDLV
;
A
#
# COMPACT_ATOMS: atom_id res chain seq x y z
N GLU A 1 2.15 15.54 -5.98
CA GLU A 1 1.90 14.97 -7.32
C GLU A 1 0.82 13.89 -7.22
N LEU A 2 0.15 13.55 -8.32
CA LEU A 2 -0.80 12.43 -8.38
C LEU A 2 -0.06 11.24 -8.99
N CYS A 3 -0.13 10.08 -8.33
CA CYS A 3 0.49 8.85 -8.82
C CYS A 3 -0.61 7.80 -9.09
N VAL A 4 -0.44 7.04 -10.18
CA VAL A 4 -1.24 5.86 -10.49
C VAL A 4 -0.27 4.69 -10.65
N PHE A 5 -0.52 3.61 -9.93
CA PHE A 5 0.31 2.42 -9.94
C PHE A 5 -0.40 1.26 -10.64
N GLY A 6 0.24 0.67 -11.64
CA GLY A 6 -0.27 -0.44 -12.45
C GLY A 6 0.65 -1.66 -12.37
N VAL A 7 0.06 -2.85 -12.40
CA VAL A 7 0.80 -4.12 -12.34
C VAL A 7 0.38 -5.03 -13.49
N GLY A 8 1.36 -5.68 -14.12
CA GLY A 8 1.14 -6.67 -15.17
C GLY A 8 0.28 -6.12 -16.33
N ASP A 9 -0.69 -6.91 -16.77
CA ASP A 9 -1.52 -6.62 -17.95
C ASP A 9 -2.34 -5.32 -17.83
N SER A 10 -2.51 -4.78 -16.62
CA SER A 10 -3.23 -3.52 -16.40
C SER A 10 -2.48 -2.28 -16.92
N ILE A 11 -1.16 -2.37 -17.11
CA ILE A 11 -0.30 -1.23 -17.48
C ILE A 11 -0.70 -0.67 -18.85
N ALA A 12 -0.91 -1.52 -19.86
CA ALA A 12 -1.25 -1.07 -21.21
C ALA A 12 -2.60 -0.34 -21.25
N LEU A 13 -3.61 -0.89 -20.56
CA LEU A 13 -4.93 -0.27 -20.44
C LEU A 13 -4.82 1.08 -19.70
N MET A 14 -4.07 1.12 -18.60
CA MET A 14 -3.87 2.34 -17.81
C MET A 14 -3.24 3.45 -18.66
N LYS A 15 -2.13 3.19 -19.34
CA LYS A 15 -1.45 4.18 -20.20
C LYS A 15 -2.40 4.71 -21.26
N SER A 16 -3.13 3.83 -21.96
CA SER A 16 -4.10 4.23 -22.99
C SER A 16 -5.20 5.17 -22.48
N ARG A 17 -5.57 5.10 -21.19
CA ARG A 17 -6.54 6.00 -20.57
C ARG A 17 -5.89 7.31 -20.15
N LEU A 18 -4.72 7.22 -19.52
CA LEU A 18 -3.98 8.38 -19.03
C LEU A 18 -3.55 9.30 -20.18
N ASP A 19 -3.06 8.75 -21.28
CA ASP A 19 -2.62 9.51 -22.47
C ASP A 19 -3.73 10.37 -23.10
N THR A 20 -5.00 10.05 -22.82
CA THR A 20 -6.16 10.80 -23.32
C THR A 20 -6.67 11.87 -22.36
N LEU A 21 -6.07 11.99 -21.18
CA LEU A 21 -6.48 12.97 -20.17
C LEU A 21 -5.77 14.30 -20.38
N ASP A 22 -6.54 15.35 -20.60
CA ASP A 22 -6.06 16.74 -20.55
C ASP A 22 -6.31 17.38 -19.16
N LYS A 23 -7.24 16.80 -18.40
CA LYS A 23 -7.68 17.31 -17.11
C LYS A 23 -8.19 16.21 -16.20
N ILE A 24 -8.13 16.47 -14.89
CA ILE A 24 -8.75 15.66 -13.86
C ILE A 24 -9.71 16.51 -13.03
N CYS A 25 -10.83 15.93 -12.63
CA CYS A 25 -11.79 16.55 -11.73
C CYS A 25 -11.70 15.88 -10.37
N ILE A 26 -11.27 16.62 -9.35
CA ILE A 26 -11.23 16.15 -7.96
C ILE A 26 -12.21 17.00 -7.18
N THR A 27 -13.23 16.33 -6.61
CA THR A 27 -14.39 16.97 -5.97
C THR A 27 -15.08 17.95 -6.91
N ASP A 28 -14.81 19.24 -6.73
CA ASP A 28 -15.38 20.40 -7.39
C ASP A 28 -14.32 21.21 -8.15
N ARG A 29 -13.07 20.71 -8.19
CA ARG A 29 -11.94 21.37 -8.83
C ARG A 29 -11.54 20.66 -10.10
N GLU A 30 -11.47 21.43 -11.18
CA GLU A 30 -10.86 21.01 -12.43
C GLU A 30 -9.37 21.36 -12.40
N ILE A 31 -8.53 20.36 -12.68
CA ILE A 31 -7.07 20.49 -12.69
C ILE A 31 -6.59 20.09 -14.08
N SER A 32 -6.06 21.05 -14.84
CA SER A 32 -5.42 20.77 -16.12
C SER A 32 -4.08 20.08 -15.91
N LEU A 33 -3.84 19.01 -16.68
CA LEU A 33 -2.58 18.27 -16.62
C LEU A 33 -1.52 19.02 -17.43
N LYS A 34 -0.33 19.19 -16.84
CA LYS A 34 0.83 19.78 -17.53
C LYS A 34 1.61 18.77 -18.37
N GLY A 35 1.49 17.50 -18.01
CA GLY A 35 2.19 16.38 -18.59
C GLY A 35 1.97 15.14 -17.73
N ILE A 36 2.22 13.97 -18.33
CA ILE A 36 2.16 12.67 -17.65
C ILE A 36 3.53 12.04 -17.82
N GLU A 37 4.14 11.66 -16.71
CA GLU A 37 5.42 10.96 -16.69
C GLU A 37 5.19 9.49 -16.35
N TYR A 38 5.95 8.61 -17.02
CA TYR A 38 5.85 7.17 -16.85
C TYR A 38 7.15 6.62 -16.30
N GLU A 39 7.06 5.82 -15.23
CA GLU A 39 8.16 5.02 -14.70
C GLU A 39 7.77 3.54 -14.83
N ASP A 40 8.47 2.80 -15.69
CA ASP A 40 8.29 1.37 -15.88
C ASP A 40 9.49 0.63 -15.29
N PHE A 41 9.23 -0.39 -14.48
CA PHE A 41 10.27 -1.25 -13.92
C PHE A 41 9.74 -2.66 -13.69
N SER A 42 10.66 -3.63 -13.63
CA SER A 42 10.39 -5.01 -13.23
C SER A 42 11.02 -5.23 -11.86
N HIS A 43 10.27 -5.86 -10.96
CA HIS A 43 10.73 -6.14 -9.60
C HIS A 43 10.10 -7.44 -9.12
N ASP A 44 10.92 -8.32 -8.55
CA ASP A 44 10.45 -9.58 -7.99
C ASP A 44 9.78 -9.32 -6.64
N PHE A 45 8.46 -9.55 -6.60
CA PHE A 45 7.70 -9.52 -5.36
C PHE A 45 7.74 -10.92 -4.73
N GLU A 46 8.61 -11.11 -3.76
CA GLU A 46 8.93 -12.42 -3.19
C GLU A 46 9.34 -12.36 -1.72
N VAL A 47 9.35 -13.52 -1.06
CA VAL A 47 9.85 -13.69 0.30
C VAL A 47 11.28 -14.22 0.22
N GLY A 48 12.24 -13.39 0.64
CA GLY A 48 13.67 -13.69 0.58
C GLY A 48 14.27 -14.06 1.94
N ASP A 49 15.59 -14.21 1.93
CA ASP A 49 16.41 -14.50 3.12
C ASP A 49 16.90 -13.21 3.81
N ASP A 50 17.01 -12.12 3.04
CA ASP A 50 17.41 -10.80 3.54
C ASP A 50 16.22 -10.00 4.07
N THR A 51 16.47 -9.21 5.12
CA THR A 51 15.48 -8.28 5.68
C THR A 51 15.72 -6.89 5.12
N HIS A 52 14.63 -6.26 4.67
CA HIS A 52 14.60 -4.92 4.09
C HIS A 52 13.81 -3.98 5.00
N ARG A 53 14.20 -2.72 5.06
CA ARG A 53 13.49 -1.69 5.82
C ARG A 53 12.66 -0.82 4.88
N TYR A 54 11.42 -0.58 5.27
CA TYR A 54 10.44 0.18 4.51
C TYR A 54 9.84 1.30 5.36
N GLU A 55 9.48 2.39 4.72
CA GLU A 55 8.66 3.46 5.28
C GLU A 55 7.31 3.51 4.59
N PHE A 56 6.26 3.81 5.36
CA PHE A 56 4.95 4.11 4.81
C PHE A 56 4.89 5.54 4.27
N GLY A 57 5.01 5.69 2.95
CA GLY A 57 4.88 6.98 2.25
C GLY A 57 3.45 7.56 2.31
N THR A 58 2.45 6.73 2.61
CA THR A 58 1.06 7.15 2.87
C THR A 58 0.52 6.45 4.11
N ILE A 59 -0.59 6.95 4.68
CA ILE A 59 -1.14 6.37 5.91
C ILE A 59 -1.46 4.88 5.70
N TYR A 60 -0.97 4.03 6.60
CA TYR A 60 -1.23 2.60 6.57
C TYR A 60 -2.51 2.25 7.32
N LEU A 61 -3.49 1.68 6.62
CA LEU A 61 -4.71 1.16 7.24
C LEU A 61 -4.56 -0.35 7.48
N ALA A 62 -4.01 -0.71 8.63
CA ALA A 62 -3.71 -2.11 8.98
C ALA A 62 -4.97 -2.96 9.25
N LEU A 63 -6.00 -2.33 9.82
CA LEU A 63 -7.07 -3.02 10.54
C LEU A 63 -8.36 -3.13 9.72
N ASN A 64 -9.01 -4.29 9.79
CA ASN A 64 -10.42 -4.42 9.43
C ASN A 64 -11.32 -4.13 10.65
N LYS A 65 -12.64 -4.17 10.48
CA LYS A 65 -13.61 -3.89 11.55
C LYS A 65 -13.46 -4.81 12.77
N GLU A 66 -13.09 -6.07 12.56
CA GLU A 66 -12.89 -7.04 13.63
C GLU A 66 -11.58 -6.77 14.41
N ASN A 67 -10.48 -6.61 13.68
CA ASN A 67 -9.16 -6.33 14.25
C ASN A 67 -9.11 -4.97 14.93
N TYR A 68 -9.92 -4.00 14.51
CA TYR A 68 -10.05 -2.73 15.20
C TYR A 68 -10.50 -2.90 16.66
N LYS A 69 -11.47 -3.80 16.91
CA LYS A 69 -11.92 -4.07 18.29
C LYS A 69 -10.80 -4.63 19.15
N LYS A 70 -10.01 -5.56 18.60
CA LYS A 70 -8.85 -6.19 19.26
C LYS A 70 -7.71 -5.20 19.49
N TYR A 71 -7.51 -4.26 18.56
CA TYR A 71 -6.53 -3.19 18.72
C TYR A 71 -6.87 -2.29 19.92
N VAL A 72 -8.14 -1.91 20.06
CA VAL A 72 -8.59 -1.08 21.18
C VAL A 72 -8.41 -1.79 22.53
N SER A 73 -8.53 -3.12 22.59
CA SER A 73 -8.26 -3.91 23.81
C SER A 73 -6.77 -4.24 24.02
N GLY A 74 -5.87 -3.78 23.15
CA GLY A 74 -4.43 -4.06 23.25
C GLY A 74 -4.03 -5.48 22.85
N GLU A 75 -4.91 -6.22 22.18
CA GLU A 75 -4.72 -7.62 21.76
C GLU A 75 -4.21 -7.76 20.32
N ILE A 76 -3.98 -6.64 19.62
CA ILE A 76 -3.43 -6.70 18.26
C ILE A 76 -1.90 -6.65 18.30
N ASP A 77 -1.31 -7.48 17.45
CA ASP A 77 0.07 -7.36 17.05
C ASP A 77 0.13 -6.74 15.65
N LEU A 78 0.75 -5.56 15.53
CA LEU A 78 0.88 -4.84 14.26
C LEU A 78 1.85 -5.54 13.32
N ASP A 79 2.85 -6.26 13.84
CA ASP A 79 3.79 -7.04 13.04
C ASP A 79 3.04 -8.16 12.32
N ARG A 80 2.18 -8.88 13.05
CA ARG A 80 1.27 -9.87 12.48
C ARG A 80 0.27 -9.26 11.49
N CYS A 81 -0.16 -8.02 11.70
CA CYS A 81 -1.02 -7.33 10.73
C CYS A 81 -0.28 -7.07 9.40
N ILE A 82 0.98 -6.64 9.45
CA ILE A 82 1.81 -6.45 8.26
C ILE A 82 2.01 -7.78 7.53
N GLN A 83 2.40 -8.85 8.24
CA GLN A 83 2.56 -10.19 7.66
C GLN A 83 1.30 -10.65 6.93
N ASN A 84 0.13 -10.53 7.56
CA ASN A 84 -1.15 -10.93 6.97
C ASN A 84 -1.54 -10.06 5.77
N ASN A 85 -1.24 -8.76 5.82
CA ASN A 85 -1.53 -7.85 4.72
C ASN A 85 -0.59 -8.12 3.52
N LEU A 86 0.70 -8.37 3.74
CA LEU A 86 1.63 -8.82 2.70
C LEU A 86 1.19 -10.15 2.08
N LEU A 87 0.82 -11.14 2.91
CA LEU A 87 0.27 -12.41 2.43
C LEU A 87 -1.00 -12.21 1.59
N SER A 88 -1.85 -11.24 1.96
CA SER A 88 -3.02 -10.87 1.15
C SER A 88 -2.61 -10.30 -0.21
N ASN A 89 -1.57 -9.48 -0.28
CA ASN A 89 -1.03 -8.95 -1.54
C ASN A 89 -0.53 -10.09 -2.44
N PHE A 90 0.24 -11.04 -1.92
CA PHE A 90 0.69 -12.23 -2.66
C PHE A 90 -0.50 -13.02 -3.24
N LYS A 91 -1.51 -13.31 -2.40
CA LYS A 91 -2.72 -14.01 -2.83
C LYS A 91 -3.47 -13.28 -3.94
N ASN A 92 -3.59 -11.95 -3.85
CA ASN A 92 -4.28 -11.14 -4.85
C ASN A 92 -3.57 -11.16 -6.22
N LEU A 93 -2.25 -11.37 -6.22
CA LEU A 93 -1.44 -11.50 -7.43
C LEU A 93 -1.31 -12.96 -7.90
N GLY A 94 -1.93 -13.92 -7.20
CA GLY A 94 -1.83 -15.34 -7.54
C GLY A 94 -0.47 -15.97 -7.24
N ILE A 95 0.36 -15.31 -6.43
CA ILE A 95 1.70 -15.77 -6.08
C ILE A 95 1.62 -16.65 -4.83
N GLN A 96 2.18 -17.86 -4.92
CA GLN A 96 2.30 -18.75 -3.78
C GLN A 96 3.53 -18.39 -2.94
N VAL A 97 3.33 -18.35 -1.62
CA VAL A 97 4.40 -18.11 -0.65
C VAL A 97 4.71 -19.44 0.04
N ASP A 98 5.96 -19.88 -0.05
CA ASP A 98 6.47 -21.14 0.52
C ASP A 98 7.31 -20.93 1.79
N ARG A 99 7.58 -19.68 2.14
CA ARG A 99 8.38 -19.28 3.31
C ARG A 99 7.58 -18.45 4.31
N GLN A 100 8.05 -18.37 5.54
CA GLN A 100 7.45 -17.51 6.54
C GLN A 100 7.77 -16.04 6.25
N ILE A 101 6.73 -15.21 6.24
CA ILE A 101 6.89 -13.75 6.24
C ILE A 101 7.19 -13.30 7.67
N VAL A 102 8.29 -12.57 7.83
CA VAL A 102 8.69 -11.90 9.06
C VAL A 102 8.44 -10.42 8.89
N ALA A 103 7.96 -9.77 9.95
CA ALA A 103 7.83 -8.33 10.00
C ALA A 103 8.16 -7.83 11.40
N LYS A 104 8.76 -6.64 11.49
CA LYS A 104 8.95 -5.90 12.74
C LYS A 104 8.69 -4.44 12.50
N SER A 105 7.77 -3.84 13.25
CA SER A 105 7.26 -2.51 12.97
C SER A 105 7.55 -1.49 14.06
N SER A 106 7.70 -0.24 13.64
CA SER A 106 7.75 0.93 14.50
C SER A 106 6.72 1.92 13.96
N LEU A 107 5.52 1.87 14.55
CA LEU A 107 4.34 2.55 14.03
C LEU A 107 3.70 3.44 15.07
N GLU A 108 3.33 4.65 14.63
CA GLU A 108 2.58 5.62 15.41
C GLU A 108 1.13 5.68 14.91
N PRO A 109 0.13 5.55 15.80
CA PRO A 109 -1.26 5.62 15.40
C PRO A 109 -1.66 7.06 15.04
N VAL A 110 -2.49 7.18 14.01
CA VAL A 110 -3.04 8.45 13.51
C VAL A 110 -4.52 8.29 13.22
N GLY A 111 -5.31 9.30 13.60
CA GLY A 111 -6.73 9.36 13.25
C GLY A 111 -6.92 9.68 11.76
N VAL A 112 -7.74 8.90 11.08
CA VAL A 112 -8.10 9.10 9.67
C VAL A 112 -9.60 9.28 9.57
N THR A 113 -10.05 10.29 8.84
CA THR A 113 -11.47 10.44 8.50
C THR A 113 -11.65 10.20 7.01
N LEU A 114 -12.39 9.16 6.66
CA LEU A 114 -12.73 8.83 5.29
C LEU A 114 -14.25 8.97 5.12
N LYS A 115 -14.68 10.01 4.40
CA LYS A 115 -16.08 10.46 4.37
C LYS A 115 -16.56 10.65 5.82
N ASP A 116 -17.62 9.95 6.23
CA ASP A 116 -18.19 10.04 7.58
C ASP A 116 -17.64 8.98 8.56
N THR A 117 -16.62 8.22 8.16
CA THR A 117 -16.05 7.15 8.99
C THR A 117 -14.71 7.56 9.58
N ARG A 118 -14.63 7.55 10.92
CA ARG A 118 -13.36 7.66 11.65
C ARG A 118 -12.68 6.30 11.74
N LEU A 119 -11.41 6.24 11.36
CA LEU A 119 -10.55 5.07 11.33
C LEU A 119 -9.27 5.38 12.09
N VAL A 120 -8.57 4.31 12.50
CA VAL A 120 -7.17 4.40 12.94
C VAL A 120 -6.29 3.92 11.80
N GLY A 121 -5.36 4.78 11.40
CA GLY A 121 -4.25 4.43 10.54
C GLY A 121 -2.93 4.52 11.29
N PHE A 122 -1.84 4.25 10.58
CA PHE A 122 -0.50 4.22 11.15
C PHE A 122 0.48 4.93 10.21
N LYS A 123 1.49 5.57 10.81
CA LYS A 123 2.69 6.08 10.12
C LYS A 123 3.92 5.42 10.72
N GLY A 124 5.03 5.41 9.99
CA GLY A 124 6.30 4.91 10.49
C GLY A 124 6.92 3.89 9.55
N THR A 125 7.73 3.00 10.13
CA THR A 125 8.57 2.07 9.36
C THR A 125 8.32 0.62 9.77
N PHE A 126 8.70 -0.30 8.90
CA PHE A 126 8.78 -1.72 9.24
C PHE A 126 9.94 -2.38 8.52
N GLU A 127 10.44 -3.44 9.11
CA GLU A 127 11.40 -4.37 8.51
C GLU A 127 10.65 -5.64 8.09
N SER A 128 10.98 -6.20 6.93
CA SER A 128 10.42 -7.48 6.47
C SER A 128 11.37 -8.21 5.54
N ASN A 129 11.29 -9.54 5.53
CA ASN A 129 11.99 -10.37 4.54
C ASN A 129 11.27 -10.44 3.19
N VAL A 130 10.31 -9.57 2.94
CA VAL A 130 9.62 -9.46 1.65
C VAL A 130 10.29 -8.38 0.82
N SER A 131 10.65 -8.72 -0.41
CA SER A 131 11.09 -7.76 -1.43
C SER A 131 9.87 -7.08 -2.03
N ILE A 132 9.58 -5.84 -1.63
CA ILE A 132 8.39 -5.10 -2.06
C ILE A 132 8.76 -4.10 -3.17
N PRO A 133 8.07 -4.13 -4.33
CA PRO A 133 8.24 -3.14 -5.39
C PRO A 133 7.92 -1.72 -4.92
N LYS A 134 8.66 -0.73 -5.43
CA LYS A 134 8.38 0.71 -5.24
C LYS A 134 6.92 1.03 -5.56
N TYR A 135 6.32 1.96 -4.83
CA TYR A 135 4.91 2.38 -4.97
C TYR A 135 3.85 1.31 -4.64
N MET A 136 4.22 0.06 -4.37
CA MET A 136 3.24 -0.93 -3.96
C MET A 136 2.60 -0.51 -2.63
N SER A 137 1.31 -0.78 -2.51
CA SER A 137 0.54 -0.51 -1.29
C SER A 137 0.20 -1.81 -0.57
N ILE A 138 0.24 -1.77 0.76
CA ILE A 138 -0.17 -2.88 1.63
C ILE A 138 -1.28 -2.43 2.59
N GLY A 139 -2.07 -3.38 3.09
CA GLY A 139 -3.17 -3.09 4.02
C GLY A 139 -4.50 -2.86 3.34
N LYS A 140 -5.35 -2.00 3.91
CA LYS A 140 -6.69 -1.72 3.40
C LYS A 140 -6.71 -0.44 2.57
N ARG A 141 -7.66 -0.37 1.62
CA ARG A 141 -7.88 0.80 0.73
C ARG A 141 -6.66 1.15 -0.15
N GLN A 142 -5.89 0.14 -0.54
CA GLN A 142 -4.72 0.26 -1.43
C GLN A 142 -5.06 0.97 -2.75
N SER A 143 -6.22 0.64 -3.35
CA SER A 143 -6.66 1.21 -4.64
C SER A 143 -6.94 2.72 -4.62
N ILE A 144 -6.94 3.36 -3.45
CA ILE A 144 -7.10 4.82 -3.31
C ILE A 144 -5.90 5.46 -2.58
N GLY A 145 -4.75 4.78 -2.59
CA GLY A 145 -3.47 5.35 -2.17
C GLY A 145 -3.14 5.27 -0.68
N PHE A 146 -3.72 4.32 0.07
CA PHE A 146 -3.30 4.06 1.46
C PHE A 146 -2.28 2.92 1.53
N GLY A 147 -1.32 3.06 2.44
CA GLY A 147 -0.34 2.03 2.77
C GLY A 147 0.72 1.81 1.69
N MET A 148 0.94 2.78 0.81
CA MET A 148 2.09 2.83 -0.08
C MET A 148 3.39 2.75 0.74
N VAL A 149 4.33 1.91 0.31
CA VAL A 149 5.62 1.72 0.96
C VAL A 149 6.78 2.04 0.02
N ASP A 150 7.86 2.57 0.58
CA ASP A 150 9.14 2.79 -0.08
C ASP A 150 10.27 2.15 0.72
N LEU A 151 11.29 1.66 0.03
CA LEU A 151 12.50 1.11 0.63
C LEU A 151 13.34 2.26 1.23
N VAL A 152 13.94 2.03 2.41
CA VAL A 152 14.78 2.98 3.17
C VAL A 152 16.23 2.54 3.21
#